data_AF-A0A699Q806-F1
#
_entry.id   AF-A0A699Q806-F1
#
_cell.length_a   1.000
_cell.length_b   1.000
_cell.length_c   1.000
_cell.angle_alpha   90.00
_cell.angle_beta   90.00
_cell.angle_gamma   90.00
#
_symmetry.space_group_name_H-M   'P 1'
#
loop_
_entity.id
_entity.type
_entity.pdbx_description
1 polymer ?
#
loop_
_entity_poly.entity_id
_entity_poly.type
_entity_poly.pdbx_seq_one_letter_code
_entity_poly.pdbx_strand_id
1 'polypeptide(L)'
;PFEKLIHVNVLVPLTGKDFSEKTSQMMVQMWKNNGTYTDLDGTTVDKYLKVFKDETLIPSGDSVLFTFLPDASITVSTIPEFKLCVV
;
A
#
# COMPACT_ATOMS: atom_id res chain seq x y z
N PRO A 1 1.11 -11.33 -18.09
CA PRO A 1 1.04 -10.35 -16.99
C PRO A 1 -0.08 -9.33 -17.27
N PHE A 2 -0.93 -9.02 -16.29
CA PHE A 2 -2.05 -8.08 -16.43
C PHE A 2 -2.17 -7.23 -15.18
N GLU A 3 -2.78 -6.05 -15.31
CA GLU A 3 -3.01 -5.11 -14.21
C GLU A 3 -3.99 -5.66 -13.18
N LYS A 4 -3.72 -5.44 -11.89
CA LYS A 4 -4.63 -5.83 -10.81
C LYS A 4 -4.92 -4.64 -9.92
N LEU A 5 -6.18 -4.48 -9.51
CA LEU A 5 -6.63 -3.46 -8.58
C LEU A 5 -7.12 -4.10 -7.28
N ILE A 6 -6.64 -3.60 -6.14
CA ILE A 6 -7.18 -3.92 -4.81
C ILE A 6 -7.77 -2.63 -4.25
N HIS A 7 -9.07 -2.68 -3.92
CA HIS A 7 -9.78 -1.58 -3.26
C HIS A 7 -10.01 -1.93 -1.79
N VAL A 8 -9.43 -1.14 -0.89
CA VAL A 8 -9.61 -1.25 0.54
C VAL A 8 -10.56 -0.15 1.00
N ASN A 9 -11.69 -0.56 1.54
CA ASN A 9 -12.66 0.35 2.17
C ASN A 9 -12.53 0.25 3.69
N VAL A 10 -12.36 1.39 4.35
CA VAL A 10 -12.09 1.47 5.80
C VAL A 10 -13.43 1.43 6.54
N LEU A 11 -13.69 0.36 7.29
CA LEU A 11 -14.95 0.20 8.06
C LEU A 11 -14.83 0.70 9.50
N VAL A 12 -13.63 0.65 10.07
CA VAL A 12 -13.30 1.06 11.43
C VAL A 12 -12.11 2.01 11.36
N PRO A 13 -12.05 3.09 12.16
CA PRO A 13 -10.90 3.98 12.15
C PRO A 13 -9.60 3.24 12.39
N LEU A 14 -8.61 3.48 11.53
CA LEU A 14 -7.28 2.88 11.62
C LEU A 14 -6.24 3.98 11.55
N THR A 15 -5.18 3.85 12.35
CA THR A 15 -4.01 4.69 12.14
C THR A 15 -3.33 4.25 10.84
N GLY A 16 -2.79 5.20 10.09
CA GLY A 16 -2.01 4.90 8.88
C GLY A 16 -0.80 4.03 9.21
N LYS A 17 -0.25 4.14 10.43
CA LYS A 17 0.75 3.22 10.96
C LYS A 17 0.24 1.78 11.03
N ASP A 18 -0.87 1.51 11.73
CA ASP A 18 -1.42 0.15 11.86
C ASP A 18 -1.81 -0.45 10.51
N PHE A 19 -2.33 0.40 9.63
CA PHE A 19 -2.66 0.03 8.27
C PHE A 19 -1.40 -0.37 7.48
N SER A 20 -0.41 0.53 7.40
CA SER A 20 0.79 0.35 6.57
C SER A 20 1.69 -0.76 7.08
N GLU A 21 1.79 -1.00 8.40
CA GLU A 21 2.51 -2.16 8.95
C GLU A 21 1.87 -3.47 8.49
N LYS A 22 0.53 -3.59 8.56
CA LYS A 22 -0.17 -4.80 8.09
C LYS A 22 -0.08 -4.98 6.58
N THR A 23 -0.24 -3.91 5.79
CA THR A 23 -0.18 -4.04 4.32
C THR A 23 1.23 -4.36 3.84
N SER A 24 2.25 -3.74 4.43
CA SER A 24 3.64 -4.00 4.07
C SER A 24 4.07 -5.42 4.43
N GLN A 25 3.63 -5.96 5.57
CA GLN A 25 3.82 -7.37 5.90
C GLN A 25 3.23 -8.29 4.82
N MET A 26 2.01 -7.99 4.35
CA MET A 26 1.37 -8.75 3.28
C MET A 26 2.13 -8.64 1.96
N MET A 27 2.59 -7.44 1.57
CA MET A 27 3.40 -7.24 0.35
C MET A 27 4.71 -8.03 0.41
N VAL A 28 5.45 -7.93 1.53
CA VAL A 28 6.71 -8.66 1.71
C VAL A 28 6.49 -10.16 1.67
N GLN A 29 5.42 -10.68 2.29
CA GLN A 29 5.08 -12.09 2.18
C GLN A 29 4.77 -12.52 0.75
N MET A 30 4.00 -11.71 0.00
CA MET A 30 3.73 -12.00 -1.42
C MET A 30 5.00 -12.00 -2.26
N TRP A 31 5.85 -10.98 -2.12
CA TRP A 31 7.12 -10.92 -2.88
C TRP A 31 8.07 -12.06 -2.54
N LYS A 32 8.17 -12.44 -1.25
CA LYS A 32 8.98 -13.60 -0.83
C LYS A 32 8.43 -14.91 -1.38
N ASN A 33 7.11 -15.12 -1.32
CA ASN A 33 6.46 -16.32 -1.88
C ASN A 33 6.62 -16.41 -3.40
N ASN A 34 6.65 -15.27 -4.09
CA ASN A 34 6.88 -15.20 -5.53
C ASN A 34 8.37 -15.25 -5.91
N GLY A 35 9.28 -15.24 -4.94
CA GLY A 35 10.73 -15.20 -5.18
C GLY A 35 11.26 -13.89 -5.78
N THR A 36 10.49 -12.79 -5.67
CA THR A 36 10.81 -11.49 -6.27
C THR A 36 11.32 -10.46 -5.27
N TYR A 37 11.46 -10.81 -3.98
CA TYR A 37 11.89 -9.89 -2.94
C TYR A 37 13.39 -9.58 -3.02
N THR A 38 13.72 -8.29 -3.05
CA THR A 38 15.06 -7.72 -3.17
C THR A 38 15.34 -6.67 -2.08
N ASP A 39 16.60 -6.24 -1.96
CA ASP A 39 16.98 -5.17 -1.01
C ASP A 39 16.35 -3.81 -1.35
N LEU A 40 16.04 -3.57 -2.63
CA LEU A 40 15.31 -2.38 -3.07
C LEU A 40 13.88 -2.36 -2.52
N ASP A 41 13.23 -3.53 -2.46
CA ASP A 41 11.88 -3.67 -1.92
C ASP A 41 11.83 -3.33 -0.43
N GLY A 42 12.88 -3.65 0.33
CA GLY A 42 13.00 -3.23 1.74
C GLY A 42 13.03 -1.70 1.90
N THR A 43 13.81 -1.02 1.06
CA THR A 43 13.86 0.46 1.04
C THR A 43 12.52 1.06 0.63
N THR A 44 11.83 0.39 -0.28
CA THR A 44 10.49 0.75 -0.74
C THR A 44 9.45 0.61 0.37
N VAL A 45 9.49 -0.47 1.16
CA VAL A 45 8.63 -0.66 2.34
C VAL A 45 8.85 0.46 3.36
N ASP A 46 10.10 0.86 3.62
CA ASP A 46 10.40 1.96 4.53
C ASP A 46 9.79 3.29 4.07
N LYS A 47 9.82 3.58 2.75
CA LYS A 47 9.17 4.76 2.18
C LYS A 47 7.65 4.69 2.34
N TYR A 48 7.05 3.54 2.06
CA TYR A 48 5.62 3.31 2.23
C TYR A 48 5.18 3.53 3.69
N LEU A 49 5.90 2.97 4.67
CA LEU A 49 5.63 3.18 6.09
C LEU A 49 5.72 4.67 6.50
N LYS A 50 6.67 5.41 5.93
CA LYS A 50 6.79 6.86 6.18
C LYS A 50 5.62 7.66 5.64
N VAL A 51 5.11 7.32 4.45
CA VAL A 51 3.97 8.02 3.82
C VAL A 51 2.72 7.95 4.70
N PHE A 52 2.48 6.80 5.33
CA PHE A 52 1.29 6.58 6.14
C PHE A 52 1.51 6.84 7.64
N LYS A 53 2.69 7.28 8.07
CA LYS A 53 3.04 7.40 9.49
C LYS A 53 2.10 8.31 10.29
N ASP A 54 1.79 9.47 9.71
CA ASP A 54 0.99 10.52 10.35
C ASP A 54 -0.46 10.59 9.80
N GLU A 55 -0.83 9.64 8.93
CA GLU A 55 -2.17 9.56 8.34
C GLU A 55 -3.14 8.84 9.29
N THR A 56 -4.42 9.18 9.24
CA THR A 56 -5.49 8.47 9.95
C THR A 56 -6.59 8.16 8.95
N LEU A 57 -6.91 6.88 8.78
CA LEU A 57 -7.94 6.42 7.85
C LEU A 57 -9.27 6.33 8.61
N ILE A 58 -10.26 7.11 8.18
CA ILE A 58 -11.54 7.25 8.86
C ILE A 58 -12.66 6.67 7.96
N PRO A 59 -13.66 5.97 8.50
CA PRO A 59 -14.74 5.35 7.71
C PRO A 59 -15.66 6.31 6.92
N SER A 60 -15.34 7.61 6.88
CA SER A 60 -16.13 8.69 6.30
C SER A 60 -15.86 8.93 4.80
N GLY A 61 -15.44 7.90 4.05
CA GLY A 61 -15.13 8.01 2.62
C GLY A 61 -13.71 7.65 2.24
N ASP A 62 -12.81 7.44 3.21
CA ASP A 62 -11.42 7.11 2.94
C ASP A 62 -11.30 5.68 2.39
N SER A 63 -10.87 5.58 1.15
CA SER A 63 -10.49 4.31 0.54
C SER A 63 -9.02 4.31 0.16
N VAL A 64 -8.39 3.14 0.18
CA VAL A 64 -7.04 2.95 -0.35
C VAL A 64 -7.12 2.03 -1.55
N LEU A 65 -6.53 2.45 -2.66
CA LEU A 65 -6.42 1.69 -3.89
C LEU A 65 -4.97 1.27 -4.08
N PHE A 66 -4.75 -0.01 -4.38
CA PHE A 66 -3.48 -0.54 -4.82
C PHE A 66 -3.61 -1.03 -6.26
N THR A 67 -2.88 -0.41 -7.17
CA THR A 67 -2.81 -0.82 -8.56
C THR A 67 -1.46 -1.49 -8.82
N PHE A 68 -1.50 -2.77 -9.14
CA PHE A 68 -0.33 -3.57 -9.52
C PHE A 68 -0.22 -3.56 -11.04
N LEU A 69 0.83 -2.94 -11.54
CA LEU A 69 1.06 -2.79 -12.96
C LEU A 69 1.82 -4.00 -13.54
N PRO A 70 1.70 -4.27 -14.85
CA PRO A 70 2.39 -5.38 -15.50
C PRO A 70 3.92 -5.32 -15.44
N ASP A 71 4.48 -4.14 -15.19
CA ASP A 71 5.92 -3.88 -15.03
C ASP A 71 6.43 -4.13 -13.60
N ALA A 72 5.58 -4.72 -12.74
CA ALA A 72 5.83 -5.00 -11.33
C ALA A 72 5.89 -3.78 -10.40
N SER A 73 5.52 -2.58 -10.89
CA SER A 73 5.33 -1.41 -10.03
C SER A 73 3.98 -1.45 -9.30
N ILE A 74 3.91 -0.76 -8.16
CA ILE A 74 2.67 -0.64 -7.37
C ILE A 74 2.36 0.85 -7.18
N THR A 75 1.17 1.25 -7.60
CA THR A 75 0.64 2.58 -7.30
C THR A 75 -0.29 2.50 -6.10
N VAL A 76 -0.06 3.36 -5.11
CA VAL A 76 -0.95 3.50 -3.95
C VAL A 76 -1.63 4.86 -4.01
N SER A 77 -2.96 4.84 -3.99
CA SER A 77 -3.80 6.03 -4.03
C SER A 77 -4.78 6.02 -2.87
N THR A 78 -4.88 7.14 -2.16
CA THR A 78 -5.88 7.35 -1.11
C THR A 78 -7.02 8.22 -1.66
N ILE A 79 -8.27 7.83 -1.41
CA ILE A 79 -9.48 8.56 -1.77
C ILE A 79 -10.03 9.30 -0.53
N PRO A 80 -9.33 10.33 0.00
CA PRO A 80 -10.01 11.48 0.62
C PRO A 80 -9.71 12.79 -0.12
N GLU A 81 -8.56 12.81 -0.81
CA GLU A 81 -7.92 13.85 -1.61
C GLU A 81 -6.75 13.14 -2.30
N PHE A 82 -6.50 13.40 -3.59
CA PHE A 82 -5.51 12.65 -4.38
C PHE A 82 -4.06 12.89 -3.89
N LYS A 83 -3.43 11.89 -3.27
CA LYS A 83 -1.97 11.79 -3.16
C LYS A 83 -1.50 10.55 -3.94
N LEU A 84 -0.67 10.78 -4.96
CA LEU A 84 -0.08 9.72 -5.78
C LEU A 84 1.27 9.32 -5.17
N CYS A 85 1.38 8.08 -4.70
CA CYS A 85 2.67 7.49 -4.35
C CYS A 85 2.97 6.38 -5.36
N VAL A 86 3.98 6.60 -6.19
CA VAL A 86 4.53 5.57 -7.09
C VAL A 86 5.64 4.85 -6.31
N VAL A 87 5.46 3.55 -6.14
CA VAL A 87 6.34 2.68 -5.36
C VAL A 87 7.02 1.66 -6.27
#